data_AF-A0A7C3UGE1-F1
#
_entry.id   AF-A0A7C3UGE1-F1
#
_cell.length_a   1.000
_cell.length_b   1.000
_cell.length_c   1.000
_cell.angle_alpha   90.00
_cell.angle_beta   90.00
_cell.angle_gamma   90.00
#
_symmetry.space_group_name_H-M   'P 1'
#
loop_
_entity.id
_entity.type
_entity.pdbx_description
1 polymer ?
#
loop_
_entity_poly.entity_id
_entity_poly.type
_entity_poly.pdbx_seq_one_letter_code
_entity_poly.pdbx_strand_id
1 'polypeptide(L)'
;MANTRLSLGNISEFLIKEGYKMLKCYICLFFLLICSTLIALIANAQDVPENILQNPDFEKPTNAPWTMWVEDPNAQAVMSIDNKERIEGKQSLLIDIKKKGGGKRVELHQNPLILKKGQKLTFAFWAKVPKDEIRDAKMIVNHRADPWTSYMFKNITIKWEWTEFFNTFTMSADDNIAGVYIELIDNPGQIWFDHFRLYEGNYIEENLGEKGSKSVDVKNKLTSTWAKIKTL
;
A
#
# COMPACT_ATOMS: atom_id res chain seq x y z
N MET A 1 14.83 -79.32 -31.95
CA MET A 1 15.42 -77.99 -32.24
C MET A 1 14.56 -77.30 -33.28
N ALA A 2 13.70 -76.37 -32.87
CA ALA A 2 12.93 -75.53 -33.80
C ALA A 2 13.54 -74.13 -33.81
N ASN A 3 14.16 -73.77 -34.92
CA ASN A 3 14.73 -72.44 -35.17
C ASN A 3 13.60 -71.50 -35.57
N THR A 4 13.13 -70.67 -34.64
CA THR A 4 12.17 -69.60 -34.95
C THR A 4 12.92 -68.43 -35.56
N ARG A 5 13.06 -68.42 -36.90
CA ARG A 5 13.47 -67.22 -37.65
C ARG A 5 12.36 -66.18 -37.52
N LEU A 6 12.56 -65.17 -36.68
CA LEU A 6 11.77 -63.94 -36.72
C LEU A 6 12.04 -63.26 -38.08
N SER A 7 10.99 -63.11 -38.89
CA SER A 7 11.11 -62.39 -40.16
C SER A 7 11.34 -60.91 -39.88
N LEU A 8 12.18 -60.26 -40.69
CA LEU A 8 12.50 -58.84 -40.58
C LEU A 8 11.24 -57.94 -40.59
N GLY A 9 10.14 -58.39 -41.21
CA GLY A 9 8.86 -57.66 -41.24
C GLY A 9 8.18 -57.53 -39.88
N ASN A 10 8.28 -58.55 -39.03
CA ASN A 10 7.67 -58.51 -37.69
C ASN A 10 8.42 -57.55 -36.75
N ILE A 11 9.72 -57.37 -36.96
CA ILE A 11 10.55 -56.43 -36.19
C ILE A 11 10.22 -54.99 -36.59
N SER A 12 10.04 -54.70 -37.88
CA SER A 12 9.67 -53.36 -38.34
C SER A 12 8.29 -52.92 -37.85
N GLU A 13 7.30 -53.81 -37.84
CA GLU A 13 5.94 -53.45 -37.42
C GLU A 13 5.84 -53.22 -35.90
N PHE A 14 6.61 -53.97 -35.12
CA PHE A 14 6.72 -53.79 -33.68
C PHE A 14 7.40 -52.46 -33.31
N LEU A 15 8.51 -52.13 -33.98
CA LEU A 15 9.23 -50.87 -33.75
C LEU A 15 8.40 -49.63 -34.12
N ILE A 16 7.57 -49.71 -35.16
CA ILE A 16 6.66 -48.62 -35.54
C ILE A 16 5.56 -48.43 -34.46
N LYS A 17 4.94 -49.51 -33.97
CA LYS A 17 3.88 -49.43 -32.95
C LYS A 17 4.40 -48.88 -31.62
N GLU A 18 5.57 -49.31 -31.17
CA GLU A 18 6.18 -48.79 -29.93
C GLU A 18 6.69 -47.35 -30.09
N GLY A 19 7.24 -46.99 -31.26
CA GLY A 19 7.60 -45.61 -31.58
C GLY A 19 6.40 -44.66 -31.55
N TYR A 20 5.24 -45.08 -32.07
CA TYR A 20 4.00 -44.29 -32.03
C TYR A 20 3.43 -44.10 -30.62
N LYS A 21 3.54 -45.12 -29.74
CA LYS A 21 3.14 -44.98 -28.32
C LYS A 21 4.04 -43.99 -27.59
N MET A 22 5.36 -44.10 -27.80
CA MET A 22 6.33 -43.19 -27.19
C MET A 22 6.11 -41.75 -27.66
N LEU A 23 5.90 -41.53 -28.97
CA LEU A 23 5.63 -40.20 -29.53
C LEU A 23 4.34 -39.59 -28.97
N LYS A 24 3.26 -40.36 -28.81
CA LYS A 24 2.02 -39.88 -28.16
C LYS A 24 2.25 -39.51 -26.69
N CYS A 25 3.06 -40.28 -25.97
CA CYS A 25 3.39 -39.99 -24.57
C CYS A 25 4.19 -38.69 -24.44
N TYR A 26 5.18 -38.47 -25.32
CA TYR A 26 5.95 -37.21 -25.36
C TYR A 26 5.10 -36.01 -25.76
N ILE A 27 4.16 -36.16 -26.71
CA ILE A 27 3.22 -35.09 -27.08
C ILE A 27 2.30 -34.74 -25.91
N CYS A 28 1.75 -35.73 -25.19
CA CYS A 28 0.94 -35.48 -23.99
C CYS A 28 1.73 -34.81 -22.86
N LEU A 29 2.97 -35.25 -22.61
CA LEU A 29 3.85 -34.65 -21.61
C LEU A 29 4.24 -33.21 -21.99
N PHE A 30 4.49 -32.95 -23.27
CA PHE A 30 4.80 -31.61 -23.78
C PHE A 30 3.60 -30.66 -23.68
N PHE A 31 2.38 -31.14 -24.00
CA PHE A 31 1.15 -30.36 -23.79
C PHE A 31 0.86 -30.09 -22.31
N LEU A 32 1.08 -31.07 -21.42
CA LEU A 32 0.97 -30.87 -19.97
C LEU A 32 1.99 -29.85 -19.44
N LEU A 33 3.23 -29.90 -19.95
CA LEU A 33 4.27 -28.93 -19.59
C LEU A 33 3.88 -27.51 -20.05
N ILE A 34 3.39 -27.36 -21.28
CA ILE A 34 2.92 -26.07 -21.81
C ILE A 34 1.73 -25.53 -21.00
N CYS A 35 0.74 -26.37 -20.68
CA CYS A 35 -0.38 -25.98 -19.82
C CYS A 35 0.10 -25.56 -18.42
N SER A 36 1.08 -26.25 -17.83
CA SER A 36 1.63 -25.87 -16.53
C SER A 36 2.39 -24.53 -16.56
N THR A 37 3.09 -24.22 -17.66
CA THR A 37 3.76 -22.93 -17.84
C THR A 37 2.78 -21.78 -18.11
N LEU A 38 1.65 -22.03 -18.79
CA LEU A 38 0.63 -21.00 -19.04
C LEU A 38 -0.14 -20.65 -17.75
N ILE A 39 -0.39 -21.62 -16.88
CA ILE A 39 -1.08 -21.39 -15.59
C ILE A 39 -0.19 -20.59 -14.62
N ALA A 40 1.14 -20.76 -14.68
CA ALA A 40 2.08 -20.01 -13.85
C ALA A 40 2.22 -18.52 -14.25
N LEU A 41 1.85 -18.14 -15.47
CA LEU A 41 1.93 -16.76 -15.96
C LEU A 41 0.74 -15.88 -15.54
N ILE A 42 -0.38 -16.45 -15.12
CA ILE A 42 -1.60 -15.71 -14.78
C ILE A 42 -1.63 -15.32 -13.28
N ALA A 43 -0.73 -15.85 -12.46
CA ALA A 43 -0.82 -15.79 -10.99
C ALA A 43 -0.27 -14.50 -10.33
N ASN A 44 0.07 -13.43 -11.05
CA ASN A 44 0.68 -12.23 -10.44
C ASN A 44 0.08 -10.88 -10.88
N ALA A 45 -1.18 -10.84 -11.30
CA ALA A 45 -1.93 -9.59 -11.27
C ALA A 45 -2.59 -9.48 -9.88
N GLN A 46 -1.86 -8.98 -8.89
CA GLN A 46 -2.49 -8.53 -7.66
C GLN A 46 -3.22 -7.24 -8.01
N ASP A 47 -4.55 -7.31 -8.10
CA ASP A 47 -5.37 -6.13 -8.35
C ASP A 47 -5.02 -5.05 -7.32
N VAL A 48 -4.71 -3.84 -7.81
CA VAL A 48 -4.50 -2.68 -6.94
C VAL A 48 -5.82 -2.45 -6.20
N PRO A 49 -5.83 -2.52 -4.86
CA PRO A 49 -7.07 -2.43 -4.13
C PRO A 49 -7.69 -1.05 -4.31
N GLU A 50 -9.02 -1.02 -4.38
CA GLU A 50 -9.76 0.23 -4.54
C GLU A 50 -9.54 1.15 -3.33
N ASN A 51 -9.20 2.40 -3.60
CA ASN A 51 -9.04 3.41 -2.56
C ASN A 51 -10.40 4.01 -2.21
N ILE A 52 -10.77 3.89 -0.94
CA ILE A 52 -12.03 4.43 -0.38
C ILE A 52 -11.99 5.96 -0.32
N LEU A 53 -10.79 6.56 -0.21
CA LEU A 53 -10.63 8.00 -0.12
C LEU A 53 -10.77 8.66 -1.48
N GLN A 54 -11.43 9.82 -1.48
CA GLN A 54 -11.57 10.66 -2.66
C GLN A 54 -10.45 11.69 -2.73
N ASN A 55 -10.01 11.99 -3.96
CA ASN A 55 -8.90 12.92 -4.21
C ASN A 55 -7.65 12.63 -3.34
N PRO A 56 -7.19 11.36 -3.29
CA PRO A 56 -6.11 10.96 -2.39
C PRO A 56 -4.73 11.55 -2.73
N ASP A 57 -4.53 11.83 -4.01
CA ASP A 57 -3.30 12.33 -4.64
C ASP A 57 -3.35 13.85 -4.86
N PHE A 58 -4.47 14.49 -4.50
CA PHE A 58 -4.70 15.92 -4.69
C PHE A 58 -4.61 16.40 -6.14
N GLU A 59 -4.70 15.54 -7.15
CA GLU A 59 -4.55 15.92 -8.57
C GLU A 59 -5.81 16.59 -9.16
N LYS A 60 -6.89 16.69 -8.38
CA LYS A 60 -8.07 17.48 -8.75
C LYS A 60 -7.82 18.99 -8.62
N PRO A 61 -8.62 19.85 -9.28
CA PRO A 61 -8.44 21.31 -9.24
C PRO A 61 -8.54 21.94 -7.84
N THR A 62 -9.13 21.23 -6.87
CA THR A 62 -9.24 21.65 -5.47
C THR A 62 -8.81 20.50 -4.56
N ASN A 63 -8.59 20.80 -3.27
CA ASN A 63 -8.33 19.82 -2.23
C ASN A 63 -9.60 19.13 -1.69
N ALA A 64 -10.79 19.44 -2.22
CA ALA A 64 -12.01 18.78 -1.80
C ALA A 64 -11.97 17.26 -2.10
N PRO A 65 -12.53 16.39 -1.25
CA PRO A 65 -13.32 16.71 -0.06
C PRO A 65 -12.52 16.80 1.25
N TRP A 66 -11.19 16.95 1.18
CA TRP A 66 -10.38 17.11 2.39
C TRP A 66 -10.64 18.44 3.07
N THR A 67 -10.72 18.41 4.40
CA THR A 67 -10.96 19.58 5.23
C THR A 67 -9.94 19.67 6.35
N MET A 68 -9.73 20.90 6.82
CA MET A 68 -8.85 21.20 7.94
C MET A 68 -9.64 21.83 9.09
N TRP A 69 -9.33 21.44 10.32
CA TRP A 69 -9.86 22.08 11.53
C TRP A 69 -8.72 22.56 12.42
N VAL A 70 -8.86 23.75 12.99
CA VAL A 70 -7.90 24.34 13.93
C VAL A 70 -8.64 24.53 15.25
N GLU A 71 -8.18 23.84 16.29
CA GLU A 71 -8.84 23.83 17.59
C GLU A 71 -8.63 25.13 18.37
N ASP A 72 -7.41 25.69 18.33
CA ASP A 72 -7.12 26.93 19.02
C ASP A 72 -7.53 28.15 18.18
N PRO A 73 -8.46 28.99 18.65
CA PRO A 73 -8.86 30.20 17.92
C PRO A 73 -7.71 31.22 17.76
N ASN A 74 -6.62 31.08 18.53
CA ASN A 74 -5.45 31.96 18.42
C ASN A 74 -4.41 31.47 17.42
N ALA A 75 -4.46 30.19 17.03
CA ALA A 75 -3.60 29.63 15.99
C ALA A 75 -4.10 30.04 14.59
N GLN A 76 -3.20 30.05 13.62
CA GLN A 76 -3.54 30.25 12.22
C GLN A 76 -2.84 29.19 11.39
N ALA A 77 -3.60 28.38 10.67
CA ALA A 77 -3.10 27.43 9.70
C ALA A 77 -3.82 27.64 8.36
N VAL A 78 -3.11 27.40 7.27
CA VAL A 78 -3.63 27.51 5.91
C VAL A 78 -3.45 26.16 5.24
N MET A 79 -4.52 25.66 4.63
CA MET A 79 -4.49 24.48 3.78
C MET A 79 -4.52 24.93 2.32
N SER A 80 -3.59 24.44 1.51
CA SER A 80 -3.42 24.83 0.10
C SER A 80 -2.83 23.70 -0.72
N ILE A 81 -2.85 23.86 -2.05
CA ILE A 81 -2.19 22.95 -2.99
C ILE A 81 -0.80 23.51 -3.35
N ASP A 82 0.21 22.64 -3.34
CA ASP A 82 1.59 22.95 -3.70
C ASP A 82 2.01 22.16 -4.94
N ASN A 83 2.57 22.81 -5.95
CA ASN A 83 3.02 22.19 -7.20
C ASN A 83 4.54 21.97 -7.29
N LYS A 84 5.27 22.27 -6.22
CA LYS A 84 6.74 22.12 -6.12
C LYS A 84 7.09 20.87 -5.34
N GLU A 85 6.60 20.77 -4.12
CA GLU A 85 6.82 19.63 -3.23
C GLU A 85 5.73 18.58 -3.48
N ARG A 86 6.11 17.38 -3.90
CA ARG A 86 5.19 16.26 -4.17
C ARG A 86 5.96 14.95 -4.23
N ILE A 87 5.32 13.83 -3.85
CA ILE A 87 5.94 12.50 -4.01
C ILE A 87 5.77 12.01 -5.45
N GLU A 88 4.58 12.24 -6.01
CA GLU A 88 4.22 11.88 -7.38
C GLU A 88 3.38 12.97 -8.04
N GLY A 89 2.84 12.70 -9.23
CA GLY A 89 1.91 13.62 -9.89
C GLY A 89 2.47 15.03 -10.16
N LYS A 90 1.60 16.02 -10.08
CA LYS A 90 1.86 17.43 -10.33
C LYS A 90 1.76 18.27 -9.07
N GLN A 91 1.10 17.80 -8.02
CA GLN A 91 0.87 18.58 -6.82
C GLN A 91 0.68 17.73 -5.56
N SER A 92 0.75 18.37 -4.39
CA SER A 92 0.45 17.78 -3.09
C SER A 92 -0.33 18.77 -2.23
N LEU A 93 -0.80 18.32 -1.07
CA LEU A 93 -1.44 19.18 -0.07
C LEU A 93 -0.40 19.77 0.88
N LEU A 94 -0.45 21.09 1.08
CA LEU A 94 0.33 21.80 2.08
C LEU A 94 -0.59 22.27 3.21
N ILE A 95 -0.20 21.96 4.45
CA ILE A 95 -0.65 22.64 5.66
C ILE A 95 0.48 23.53 6.18
N ASP A 96 0.20 24.84 6.25
CA ASP A 96 1.14 25.85 6.71
C ASP A 96 0.60 26.52 7.97
N ILE A 97 1.17 26.14 9.12
CA ILE A 97 0.82 26.73 10.41
C ILE A 97 1.60 28.05 10.53
N LYS A 98 0.91 29.17 10.30
CA LYS A 98 1.47 30.52 10.28
C LYS A 98 1.70 31.08 11.67
N LYS A 99 0.77 30.82 12.60
CA LYS A 99 0.80 31.38 13.95
C LYS A 99 0.59 30.29 14.97
N LYS A 100 1.48 30.26 15.96
CA LYS A 100 1.44 29.33 17.08
C LYS A 100 0.18 29.53 17.93
N GLY A 101 -0.43 28.44 18.38
CA GLY A 101 -1.46 28.46 19.43
C GLY A 101 -0.95 27.99 20.80
N GLY A 102 -1.85 27.46 21.60
CA GLY A 102 -1.58 26.94 22.93
C GLY A 102 -1.05 25.50 22.98
N GLY A 103 -0.63 24.92 21.85
CA GLY A 103 -0.26 23.52 21.75
C GLY A 103 -1.45 22.61 21.47
N LYS A 104 -2.51 23.14 20.85
CA LYS A 104 -3.71 22.39 20.51
C LYS A 104 -3.63 21.78 19.12
N ARG A 105 -4.69 21.07 18.75
CA ARG A 105 -4.76 20.28 17.54
C ARG A 105 -5.01 21.14 16.28
N VAL A 106 -4.30 20.78 15.21
CA VAL A 106 -4.67 21.09 13.82
C VAL A 106 -4.92 19.75 13.12
N GLU A 107 -6.10 19.57 12.53
CA GLU A 107 -6.50 18.30 11.90
C GLU A 107 -6.62 18.43 10.40
N LEU A 108 -6.09 17.46 9.67
CA LEU A 108 -6.48 17.16 8.29
C LEU A 108 -7.39 15.93 8.30
N HIS A 109 -8.52 15.97 7.62
CA HIS A 109 -9.42 14.82 7.60
C HIS A 109 -10.29 14.70 6.36
N GLN A 110 -10.83 13.49 6.17
CA GLN A 110 -11.91 13.18 5.23
C GLN A 110 -12.96 12.34 5.96
N ASN A 111 -14.22 12.79 5.93
CA ASN A 111 -15.40 12.14 6.49
C ASN A 111 -16.67 12.68 5.78
N PRO A 112 -17.83 12.00 5.88
CA PRO A 112 -18.06 10.70 6.50
C PRO A 112 -17.59 9.53 5.62
N LEU A 113 -17.14 8.45 6.25
CA LEU A 113 -16.81 7.16 5.65
C LEU A 113 -17.76 6.10 6.21
N ILE A 114 -18.20 5.18 5.34
CA ILE A 114 -19.00 4.02 5.74
C ILE A 114 -18.07 2.81 5.83
N LEU A 115 -17.76 2.41 7.06
CA LEU A 115 -16.87 1.30 7.37
C LEU A 115 -17.65 0.23 8.15
N LYS A 116 -17.47 -1.03 7.80
CA LYS A 116 -18.22 -2.16 8.35
C LYS A 116 -17.38 -2.97 9.32
N LYS A 117 -18.02 -3.51 10.35
CA LYS A 117 -17.42 -4.42 11.32
C LYS A 117 -16.71 -5.58 10.60
N GLY A 118 -15.51 -5.90 11.04
CA GLY A 118 -14.71 -7.00 10.52
C GLY A 118 -13.95 -6.68 9.23
N GLN A 119 -14.16 -5.51 8.60
CA GLN A 119 -13.29 -5.07 7.51
C GLN A 119 -11.86 -4.91 8.03
N LYS A 120 -10.93 -5.63 7.42
CA LYS A 120 -9.50 -5.41 7.61
C LYS A 120 -9.07 -4.34 6.63
N LEU A 121 -8.63 -3.19 7.13
CA LEU A 121 -8.31 -2.02 6.34
C LEU A 121 -6.86 -1.62 6.54
N THR A 122 -6.25 -1.00 5.53
CA THR A 122 -4.97 -0.30 5.66
C THR A 122 -5.18 1.18 5.36
N PHE A 123 -4.79 2.03 6.31
CA PHE A 123 -4.68 3.47 6.11
C PHE A 123 -3.20 3.83 5.92
N ALA A 124 -2.86 4.51 4.82
CA ALA A 124 -1.51 4.94 4.48
C ALA A 124 -1.51 6.34 3.84
N PHE A 125 -0.38 7.04 3.92
CA PHE A 125 -0.14 8.29 3.21
C PHE A 125 1.34 8.64 3.25
N TRP A 126 1.76 9.53 2.35
CA TRP A 126 3.10 10.10 2.33
C TRP A 126 3.09 11.48 2.97
N ALA A 127 4.11 11.77 3.77
CA ALA A 127 4.29 13.11 4.33
C ALA A 127 5.76 13.51 4.44
N LYS A 128 6.00 14.82 4.43
CA LYS A 128 7.29 15.41 4.76
C LYS A 128 7.13 16.78 5.42
N VAL A 129 8.23 17.26 5.99
CA VAL A 129 8.40 18.64 6.49
C VAL A 129 9.59 19.31 5.80
N PRO A 130 9.88 20.60 6.06
CA PRO A 130 11.06 21.26 5.52
C PRO A 130 12.35 20.55 5.96
N LYS A 131 13.43 20.81 5.21
CA LYS A 131 14.76 20.27 5.52
C LYS A 131 15.14 20.60 6.97
N ASP A 132 15.70 19.61 7.66
CA ASP A 132 16.15 19.71 9.06
C ASP A 132 15.02 19.93 10.10
N GLU A 133 13.74 19.91 9.70
CA GLU A 133 12.60 19.88 10.61
C GLU A 133 12.18 18.46 11.00
N ILE A 134 11.54 18.35 12.15
CA ILE A 134 10.90 17.14 12.66
C ILE A 134 9.56 17.54 13.29
N ARG A 135 8.50 16.79 13.03
CA ARG A 135 7.18 17.01 13.63
C ARG A 135 6.54 15.72 14.08
N ASP A 136 6.04 15.72 15.31
CA ASP A 136 5.16 14.66 15.77
C ASP A 136 3.74 14.89 15.29
N ALA A 137 3.07 13.80 14.94
CA ALA A 137 1.69 13.79 14.49
C ALA A 137 1.04 12.47 14.91
N LYS A 138 -0.28 12.36 14.69
CA LYS A 138 -1.03 11.12 14.86
C LYS A 138 -1.80 10.81 13.59
N MET A 139 -1.81 9.53 13.20
CA MET A 139 -2.78 9.02 12.24
C MET A 139 -3.90 8.28 12.97
N ILE A 140 -5.13 8.55 12.57
CA ILE A 140 -6.31 8.12 13.33
C ILE A 140 -7.43 7.71 12.38
N VAL A 141 -8.18 6.67 12.75
CA VAL A 141 -9.50 6.36 12.20
C VAL A 141 -10.51 6.35 13.34
N ASN A 142 -11.44 7.30 13.33
CA ASN A 142 -12.38 7.54 14.43
C ASN A 142 -13.82 7.73 13.95
N HIS A 143 -14.75 7.42 14.84
CA HIS A 143 -16.13 7.88 14.76
C HIS A 143 -16.21 9.41 14.86
N ARG A 144 -17.00 10.08 14.00
CA ARG A 144 -17.08 11.56 13.91
C ARG A 144 -18.09 12.19 14.89
N ALA A 145 -18.44 11.53 15.99
CA ALA A 145 -19.31 12.08 17.03
C ALA A 145 -18.95 11.51 18.40
N ASP A 146 -19.52 12.08 19.48
CA ASP A 146 -19.43 11.53 20.84
C ASP A 146 -19.88 10.04 20.85
N PRO A 147 -19.12 9.10 21.46
CA PRO A 147 -17.98 9.27 22.37
C PRO A 147 -16.58 9.29 21.70
N TRP A 148 -16.51 9.55 20.40
CA TRP A 148 -15.27 9.64 19.59
C TRP A 148 -14.45 8.35 19.59
N THR A 149 -15.15 7.22 19.49
CA THR A 149 -14.54 5.88 19.42
C THR A 149 -13.43 5.83 18.39
N SER A 150 -12.25 5.36 18.82
CA SER A 150 -11.11 5.15 17.94
C SER A 150 -11.01 3.70 17.48
N TYR A 151 -10.98 3.50 16.17
CA TYR A 151 -10.78 2.20 15.53
C TYR A 151 -9.31 1.95 15.20
N MET A 152 -8.55 3.02 14.96
CA MET A 152 -7.12 2.96 14.70
C MET A 152 -6.46 4.23 15.23
N PHE A 153 -5.32 4.06 15.88
CA PHE A 153 -4.47 5.14 16.34
C PHE A 153 -2.99 4.75 16.21
N LYS A 154 -2.16 5.66 15.69
CA LYS A 154 -0.70 5.51 15.68
C LYS A 154 -0.02 6.87 15.74
N ASN A 155 0.88 7.03 16.72
CA ASN A 155 1.81 8.16 16.76
C ASN A 155 2.85 8.00 15.65
N ILE A 156 3.17 9.10 14.97
CA ILE A 156 4.18 9.15 13.91
C ILE A 156 5.06 10.38 14.09
N THR A 157 6.27 10.30 13.55
CA THR A 157 7.21 11.42 13.50
C THR A 157 7.59 11.67 12.04
N ILE A 158 7.20 12.83 11.53
CA ILE A 158 7.42 13.28 10.15
C ILE A 158 8.76 13.99 10.07
N LYS A 159 9.56 13.65 9.06
CA LYS A 159 10.89 14.22 8.78
C LYS A 159 10.93 14.87 7.40
N TRP A 160 12.09 15.42 7.02
CA TRP A 160 12.21 16.18 5.78
C TRP A 160 12.13 15.33 4.50
N GLU A 161 12.42 14.04 4.59
CA GLU A 161 12.28 13.11 3.48
C GLU A 161 10.83 12.64 3.39
N TRP A 162 10.31 12.54 2.17
CA TRP A 162 9.03 11.90 1.93
C TRP A 162 9.05 10.51 2.54
N THR A 163 8.19 10.32 3.53
CA THR A 163 8.09 9.08 4.26
C THR A 163 6.67 8.56 4.19
N GLU A 164 6.52 7.29 3.83
CA GLU A 164 5.23 6.63 3.92
C GLU A 164 4.94 6.24 5.36
N PHE A 165 3.76 6.60 5.83
CA PHE A 165 3.21 6.18 7.10
C PHE A 165 1.98 5.33 6.85
N PHE A 166 1.90 4.16 7.49
CA PHE A 166 0.75 3.28 7.36
C PHE A 166 0.40 2.55 8.66
N ASN A 167 -0.83 2.06 8.75
CA ASN A 167 -1.26 1.06 9.72
C ASN A 167 -2.39 0.19 9.16
N THR A 168 -2.34 -1.12 9.46
CA THR A 168 -3.43 -2.05 9.15
C THR A 168 -4.22 -2.33 10.42
N PHE A 169 -5.55 -2.26 10.34
CA PHE A 169 -6.46 -2.44 11.46
C PHE A 169 -7.69 -3.24 11.05
N THR A 170 -8.52 -3.62 12.01
CA THR A 170 -9.80 -4.28 11.76
C THR A 170 -10.90 -3.51 12.46
N MET A 171 -11.94 -3.12 11.71
CA MET A 171 -13.09 -2.40 12.25
C MET A 171 -13.79 -3.25 13.32
N SER A 172 -13.94 -2.70 14.53
CA SER A 172 -14.57 -3.38 15.66
C SER A 172 -16.11 -3.27 15.67
N ALA A 173 -16.66 -2.32 14.92
CA ALA A 173 -18.09 -2.05 14.77
C ALA A 173 -18.41 -1.51 13.37
N ASP A 174 -19.70 -1.55 12.99
CA ASP A 174 -20.19 -0.80 11.84
C ASP A 174 -20.22 0.69 12.21
N ASP A 175 -19.79 1.56 11.29
CA ASP A 175 -19.81 3.01 11.45
C ASP A 175 -20.10 3.66 10.10
N ASN A 176 -21.12 4.52 10.06
CA ASN A 176 -21.54 5.24 8.86
C ASN A 176 -21.07 6.70 8.83
N ILE A 177 -20.36 7.15 9.88
CA ILE A 177 -19.79 8.48 9.99
C ILE A 177 -18.34 8.42 10.49
N ALA A 178 -17.60 7.37 10.13
CA ALA A 178 -16.18 7.30 10.42
C ALA A 178 -15.41 8.37 9.64
N GLY A 179 -14.16 8.62 10.03
CA GLY A 179 -13.24 9.48 9.30
C GLY A 179 -11.80 9.05 9.48
N VAL A 180 -10.96 9.44 8.52
CA VAL A 180 -9.50 9.42 8.67
C VAL A 180 -9.04 10.80 9.13
N TYR A 181 -8.07 10.86 10.04
CA TYR A 181 -7.54 12.10 10.58
C TYR A 181 -6.02 12.04 10.70
N ILE A 182 -5.36 13.13 10.34
CA ILE A 182 -4.00 13.43 10.75
C ILE A 182 -4.06 14.58 11.75
N GLU A 183 -3.68 14.32 13.00
CA GLU A 183 -3.58 15.35 14.03
C GLU A 183 -2.15 15.87 14.14
N LEU A 184 -2.01 17.18 13.99
CA LEU A 184 -0.79 17.96 14.20
C LEU A 184 -0.94 18.81 15.46
N ILE A 185 0.17 19.27 16.01
CA ILE A 185 0.20 20.32 17.04
C ILE A 185 0.37 21.67 16.33
N ASP A 186 -0.30 22.71 16.83
CA ASP A 186 -0.30 24.09 16.32
C ASP A 186 1.05 24.86 16.42
N ASN A 187 2.19 24.17 16.30
CA ASN A 187 3.51 24.80 16.20
C ASN A 187 3.77 25.30 14.77
N PRO A 188 4.31 26.52 14.58
CA PRO A 188 4.51 27.10 13.26
C PRO A 188 5.37 26.25 12.34
N GLY A 189 5.03 26.27 11.05
CA GLY A 189 5.78 25.70 9.93
C GLY A 189 4.94 24.80 9.03
N GLN A 190 5.62 24.14 8.10
CA GLN A 190 4.99 23.54 6.92
C GLN A 190 5.00 22.01 6.97
N ILE A 191 3.93 21.40 6.48
CA ILE A 191 3.81 19.96 6.34
C ILE A 191 3.15 19.66 5.01
N TRP A 192 3.80 18.83 4.20
CA TRP A 192 3.23 18.35 2.95
C TRP A 192 2.70 16.93 3.12
N PHE A 193 1.57 16.67 2.49
CA PHE A 193 0.92 15.37 2.45
C PHE A 193 0.57 15.02 1.02
N ASP A 194 0.70 13.74 0.68
CA ASP A 194 0.44 13.25 -0.65
C ASP A 194 0.02 11.77 -0.60
N HIS A 195 -0.65 11.33 -1.66
CA HIS A 195 -0.96 9.93 -1.94
C HIS A 195 -1.57 9.16 -0.74
N PHE A 196 -2.73 9.64 -0.25
CA PHE A 196 -3.48 8.98 0.81
C PHE A 196 -4.16 7.69 0.33
N ARG A 197 -4.24 6.67 1.18
CA ARG A 197 -4.86 5.39 0.83
C ARG A 197 -5.62 4.84 2.01
N LEU A 198 -6.89 4.50 1.80
CA LEU A 198 -7.65 3.64 2.71
C LEU A 198 -8.27 2.53 1.87
N TYR A 199 -7.89 1.29 2.11
CA TYR A 199 -8.35 0.16 1.31
C TYR A 199 -8.47 -1.11 2.14
N GLU A 200 -9.25 -2.06 1.64
CA GLU A 200 -9.38 -3.38 2.25
C GLU A 200 -8.14 -4.24 2.01
N GLY A 201 -7.65 -4.88 3.07
CA GLY A 201 -6.55 -5.82 3.05
C GLY A 201 -5.35 -5.42 3.89
N ASN A 202 -4.28 -6.21 3.75
CA ASN A 202 -2.98 -5.92 4.34
C ASN A 202 -2.30 -4.77 3.60
N TYR A 203 -1.34 -4.12 4.27
CA TYR A 203 -0.46 -3.17 3.62
C TYR A 203 0.21 -3.78 2.38
N ILE A 204 0.10 -3.05 1.28
CA ILE A 204 0.79 -3.28 0.02
C ILE A 204 1.83 -2.17 -0.11
N GLU A 205 3.09 -2.61 -0.18
CA GLU A 205 4.24 -1.74 -0.34
C GLU A 205 4.18 -1.00 -1.67
N GLU A 206 4.41 0.30 -1.61
CA GLU A 206 4.52 1.11 -2.82
C GLU A 206 5.95 1.24 -3.30
N ASN A 207 6.06 1.35 -4.62
CA ASN A 207 7.29 1.71 -5.29
C ASN A 207 7.05 2.99 -6.11
N LEU A 208 7.06 4.13 -5.42
CA LEU A 208 6.99 5.46 -6.04
C LEU A 208 8.38 5.99 -6.49
N GLY A 209 9.36 5.09 -6.67
CA GLY A 209 10.71 5.41 -7.13
C GLY A 209 11.65 5.99 -6.05
N GLU A 210 12.76 6.59 -6.49
CA GLU A 210 13.90 7.03 -5.65
C GLU A 210 13.61 8.19 -4.68
N LYS A 211 12.40 8.77 -4.69
CA LYS A 211 12.06 9.97 -3.92
C LYS A 211 11.61 9.71 -2.47
N GLY A 212 11.30 8.47 -2.10
CA GLY A 212 10.73 8.13 -0.79
C GLY A 212 11.67 7.33 0.12
N SER A 213 11.80 7.74 1.38
CA SER A 213 12.36 6.90 2.44
C SER A 213 11.22 6.17 3.17
N LYS A 214 11.40 4.88 3.49
CA LYS A 214 10.33 4.07 4.09
C LYS A 214 10.42 4.11 5.61
N SER A 215 9.32 4.40 6.31
CA SER A 215 9.25 4.23 7.77
C SER A 215 9.16 2.73 8.08
N VAL A 216 10.23 2.19 8.66
CA VAL A 216 10.30 0.76 8.95
C VAL A 216 9.67 0.47 10.30
N ASP A 217 8.67 -0.39 10.34
CA ASP A 217 8.23 -1.00 11.59
C ASP A 217 9.36 -1.87 12.14
N VAL A 218 9.92 -1.47 13.30
CA VAL A 218 11.10 -2.07 13.93
C VAL A 218 10.88 -3.56 14.22
N LYS A 219 9.64 -4.06 14.24
CA LYS A 219 9.34 -5.45 14.56
C LYS A 219 9.75 -6.48 13.50
N ASN A 220 9.99 -6.10 12.24
CA ASN A 220 10.29 -7.05 11.16
C ASN A 220 11.71 -6.93 10.58
N LYS A 221 12.57 -6.05 11.12
CA LYS A 221 13.89 -5.76 10.52
C LYS A 221 15.06 -6.62 11.03
N LEU A 222 14.80 -7.68 11.79
CA LEU A 222 15.86 -8.52 12.37
C LEU A 222 16.14 -9.85 11.67
N THR A 223 15.42 -10.21 10.60
CA THR A 223 15.47 -11.60 10.07
C THR A 223 15.93 -11.80 8.62
N SER A 224 16.36 -10.77 7.88
CA SER A 224 16.73 -10.98 6.46
C SER A 224 18.13 -10.51 6.00
N THR A 225 18.93 -9.85 6.84
CA THR A 225 20.25 -9.31 6.39
C THR A 225 21.47 -10.13 6.81
N TRP A 226 21.30 -11.39 7.27
CA TRP A 226 22.44 -12.27 7.60
C TRP A 226 22.66 -13.42 6.61
N ALA A 227 21.76 -13.65 5.66
CA ALA A 227 21.84 -14.80 4.74
C ALA A 227 22.74 -14.58 3.51
N LYS A 228 23.42 -13.44 3.37
CA LYS A 228 24.20 -13.12 2.15
C LYS A 228 25.70 -12.86 2.37
N ILE A 229 26.26 -13.18 3.53
CA ILE A 229 27.71 -13.12 3.75
C ILE A 229 28.16 -14.43 4.42
N LYS A 230 28.39 -15.45 3.61
CA LYS A 230 29.45 -16.47 3.79
C LYS A 230 29.46 -17.40 2.58
N THR A 231 30.25 -17.03 1.59
CA THR A 231 30.90 -17.94 0.64
C THR A 231 32.09 -17.20 0.05
N LEU A 232 33.19 -17.24 0.80
CA LEU A 232 34.55 -17.19 0.28
C LEU A 232 35.19 -18.53 0.67
#